data_AF-A0A9D8JAS1-F1
#
_entry.id   AF-A0A9D8JAS1-F1
#
_cell.length_a   1.000
_cell.length_b   1.000
_cell.length_c   1.000
_cell.angle_alpha   90.00
_cell.angle_beta   90.00
_cell.angle_gamma   90.00
#
_symmetry.space_group_name_H-M   'P 1'
#
loop_
_entity.id
_entity.type
_entity.pdbx_description
1 polymer ?
#
loop_
_entity_poly.entity_id
_entity_poly.type
_entity_poly.pdbx_seq_one_letter_code
_entity_poly.pdbx_strand_id
1 'polypeptide(L)'
;NYRAEVDLACTDAAAGSRMRLEIEGGAGAPEFTVPATGGWQSYRTIDVGRVELPMGSHRAILRALSKPGEAVANIRSIRLIRVDEP
;
A
#
# COMPACT_ATOMS: atom_id res chain seq x y z
N ASN A 1 16.24 -1.19 -5.77
CA ASN A 1 15.06 -0.32 -5.92
C ASN A 1 13.84 -1.14 -6.27
N TYR A 2 12.72 -0.91 -5.58
CA TYR A 2 11.46 -1.63 -5.80
C TYR A 2 10.32 -0.63 -6.00
N ARG A 3 9.40 -0.96 -6.90
CA ARG A 3 8.06 -0.39 -6.94
C ARG A 3 7.18 -1.21 -6.01
N ALA A 4 6.47 -0.54 -5.11
CA ALA A 4 5.54 -1.16 -4.20
C ALA A 4 4.12 -1.09 -4.77
N GLU A 5 3.45 -2.23 -4.81
CA GLU A 5 2.06 -2.35 -5.20
C GLU A 5 1.23 -2.93 -4.05
N VAL A 6 0.04 -2.38 -3.83
CA VAL A 6 -0.94 -2.92 -2.87
C VAL A 6 -2.19 -3.34 -3.63
N ASP A 7 -2.63 -4.59 -3.46
CA ASP A 7 -3.93 -5.06 -3.95
C ASP A 7 -4.96 -4.92 -2.83
N LEU A 8 -5.93 -4.02 -3.03
CA LEU A 8 -6.92 -3.67 -2.02
C LEU A 8 -8.33 -3.51 -2.59
N ALA A 9 -9.33 -3.59 -1.72
CA ALA A 9 -10.72 -3.30 -2.03
C ALA A 9 -11.33 -2.41 -0.95
N CYS A 10 -12.17 -1.46 -1.37
CA CYS A 10 -12.89 -0.53 -0.51
C CYS A 10 -14.18 -0.06 -1.21
N THR A 11 -15.26 0.11 -0.44
CA THR A 11 -16.48 0.76 -0.93
C THR A 11 -16.25 2.25 -1.12
N ASP A 12 -17.05 2.85 -1.98
CA ASP A 12 -16.95 4.28 -2.28
C ASP A 12 -17.22 5.14 -1.03
N ALA A 13 -18.14 4.69 -0.15
CA ALA A 13 -18.48 5.37 1.09
C ALA A 13 -17.38 5.28 2.18
N ALA A 14 -16.52 4.26 2.14
CA ALA A 14 -15.45 4.05 3.12
C ALA A 14 -14.06 4.53 2.62
N ALA A 15 -13.95 4.95 1.36
CA ALA A 15 -12.71 5.43 0.77
C ALA A 15 -12.16 6.70 1.45
N GLY A 16 -10.93 7.07 1.13
CA GLY A 16 -10.29 8.30 1.63
C GLY A 16 -9.43 8.13 2.88
N SER A 17 -9.34 6.92 3.44
CA SER A 17 -8.36 6.61 4.49
C SER A 17 -6.94 6.79 3.96
N ARG A 18 -6.05 7.42 4.75
CA ARG A 18 -4.62 7.50 4.42
C ARG A 18 -3.89 6.31 5.01
N MET A 19 -2.96 5.74 4.24
CA MET A 19 -2.12 4.63 4.66
C MET A 19 -0.65 4.90 4.32
N ARG A 20 0.25 4.26 5.05
CA ARG A 20 1.69 4.29 4.82
C ARG A 20 2.25 2.88 4.76
N LEU A 21 3.09 2.57 3.77
CA LEU A 21 3.89 1.36 3.74
C LEU A 21 5.30 1.68 4.22
N GLU A 22 5.71 1.03 5.30
CA GLU A 22 7.03 1.16 5.91
C GLU A 22 7.74 -0.21 5.81
N ILE A 23 9.03 -0.21 5.47
CA ILE A 23 9.84 -1.43 5.54
C ILE A 23 11.05 -1.14 6.41
N GLU A 24 11.17 -1.87 7.52
CA GLU A 24 12.26 -1.67 8.49
C GLU A 24 13.61 -1.89 7.82
N GLY A 25 14.55 -0.95 8.02
CA GLY A 25 15.86 -0.98 7.38
C GLY A 25 15.85 -0.52 5.90
N GLY A 26 14.68 -0.28 5.31
CA GLY A 26 14.52 0.29 3.98
C GLY A 26 14.46 1.81 3.97
N ALA A 27 14.68 2.39 2.79
CA ALA A 27 14.43 3.81 2.53
C ALA A 27 13.13 3.98 1.71
N GLY A 28 12.46 5.12 1.93
CA GLY A 28 11.14 5.38 1.39
C GLY A 28 10.03 4.82 2.29
N ALA A 29 8.96 5.60 2.45
CA ALA A 29 7.79 5.24 3.22
C ALA A 29 6.53 5.77 2.51
N PRO A 30 6.17 5.20 1.35
CA PRO A 30 5.10 5.74 0.53
C PRO A 30 3.79 5.87 1.31
N GLU A 31 3.19 7.05 1.21
CA GLU A 31 1.84 7.29 1.68
C GLU A 31 0.87 7.33 0.50
N PHE A 32 -0.31 6.76 0.70
CA PHE A 32 -1.36 6.77 -0.31
C PHE A 32 -2.73 6.93 0.34
N THR A 33 -3.67 7.46 -0.43
CA THR A 33 -5.08 7.51 -0.06
C THR A 33 -5.79 6.29 -0.64
N VAL A 34 -6.53 5.55 0.18
CA VAL A 34 -7.33 4.40 -0.26
C VAL A 34 -8.38 4.87 -1.26
N PRO A 35 -8.32 4.43 -2.53
CA PRO A 35 -9.31 4.79 -3.53
C PRO A 35 -10.63 4.04 -3.33
N ALA A 36 -11.70 4.62 -3.86
CA ALA A 36 -12.95 3.92 -4.10
C ALA A 36 -12.72 2.83 -5.17
N THR A 37 -13.05 1.58 -4.83
CA THR A 37 -12.86 0.45 -5.77
C THR A 37 -14.17 -0.10 -6.32
N GLY A 38 -15.32 0.37 -5.83
CA GLY A 38 -16.65 -0.09 -6.21
C GLY A 38 -17.23 -1.19 -5.32
N GLY A 39 -16.52 -1.63 -4.27
CA GLY A 39 -17.06 -2.62 -3.31
C GLY A 39 -15.99 -3.41 -2.55
N TRP A 40 -16.40 -4.11 -1.49
CA TRP A 40 -15.50 -4.89 -0.61
C TRP A 40 -14.81 -6.09 -1.30
N GLN A 41 -15.30 -6.50 -2.47
CA GLN A 41 -14.75 -7.59 -3.28
C GLN A 41 -14.17 -7.12 -4.62
N SER A 42 -14.19 -5.80 -4.87
CA SER A 42 -13.76 -5.19 -6.14
C SER A 42 -12.28 -4.82 -6.07
N TYR A 43 -11.40 -5.82 -5.99
CA TYR A 43 -9.98 -5.58 -5.76
C TYR A 43 -9.28 -4.88 -6.92
N ARG A 44 -8.43 -3.91 -6.58
CA ARG A 44 -7.58 -3.16 -7.51
C ARG A 44 -6.16 -3.12 -6.97
N THR A 45 -5.20 -3.37 -7.87
CA THR A 45 -3.79 -3.11 -7.59
C THR A 45 -3.51 -1.63 -7.79
N ILE A 46 -2.90 -1.01 -6.78
CA ILE A 46 -2.41 0.37 -6.82
C ILE A 46 -0.89 0.39 -6.68
N ASP A 47 -0.23 1.17 -7.53
CA ASP A 47 1.16 1.60 -7.30
C ASP A 47 1.15 2.64 -6.18
N VAL A 48 1.86 2.36 -5.10
CA VAL A 48 1.94 3.27 -3.94
C VAL A 48 3.25 4.04 -3.91
N GLY A 49 4.20 3.76 -4.81
CA GLY A 49 5.47 4.45 -4.91
C GLY A 49 6.67 3.50 -4.82
N ARG A 50 7.84 4.05 -4.49
CA ARG A 50 9.10 3.31 -4.47
C ARG A 50 9.63 3.12 -3.06
N VAL A 51 10.31 2.00 -2.86
CA VAL A 51 11.07 1.67 -1.65
C VAL A 51 12.43 1.11 -2.04
N GLU A 52 13.44 1.38 -1.22
CA GLU A 52 14.78 0.82 -1.35
C GLU A 52 15.01 -0.13 -0.19
N LEU A 53 15.59 -1.29 -0.46
CA LEU A 53 15.80 -2.33 0.55
C LEU A 53 17.24 -2.85 0.46
N PRO A 54 17.99 -2.87 1.58
CA PRO A 54 19.24 -3.59 1.64
C PRO A 54 18.98 -5.11 1.54
N MET A 55 20.03 -5.89 1.26
CA MET A 55 19.92 -7.34 1.24
C MET A 55 19.56 -7.88 2.63
N GLY A 56 18.65 -8.85 2.69
CA GLY A 56 18.27 -9.54 3.94
C GLY A 56 16.76 -9.63 4.14
N SER A 57 16.39 -10.07 5.34
CA SER A 57 15.00 -10.17 5.79
C SER A 57 14.57 -8.88 6.49
N HIS A 58 13.42 -8.35 6.10
CA HIS A 58 12.87 -7.11 6.64
C HIS A 58 11.42 -7.29 7.07
N ARG A 59 10.97 -6.43 7.98
CA ARG A 59 9.56 -6.36 8.38
C ARG A 59 8.85 -5.27 7.59
N ALA A 60 7.82 -5.65 6.85
CA ALA A 60 6.92 -4.72 6.17
C ALA A 60 5.73 -4.39 7.09
N ILE A 61 5.41 -3.10 7.21
CA ILE A 61 4.32 -2.58 8.02
C ILE A 61 3.44 -1.71 7.12
N LEU A 62 2.20 -2.14 6.90
CA LEU A 62 1.18 -1.32 6.25
C LEU A 62 0.30 -0.70 7.34
N ARG A 63 0.43 0.61 7.54
CA ARG A 63 -0.18 1.36 8.64
C ARG A 63 -1.30 2.25 8.14
N ALA A 64 -2.47 2.18 8.80
CA ALA A 64 -3.51 3.18 8.63
C ALA A 64 -3.14 4.46 9.40
N LEU A 65 -3.18 5.61 8.75
CA LEU A 65 -2.91 6.93 9.32
C LEU A 65 -4.21 7.70 9.64
N SER A 66 -5.29 7.39 8.92
CA SER A 66 -6.62 7.95 9.17
C SER A 66 -7.72 6.95 8.83
N LYS A 67 -8.92 7.19 9.38
CA LYS A 67 -10.15 6.44 9.07
C LYS A 67 -11.35 7.39 9.08
N PRO A 68 -11.52 8.23 8.04
CA PRO A 68 -12.62 9.19 7.98
C PRO A 68 -13.99 8.49 7.78
N GLY A 69 -13.99 7.34 7.12
CA GLY A 69 -15.17 6.51 6.90
C GLY A 69 -15.38 5.43 7.97
N GLU A 70 -16.32 4.54 7.70
CA GLU A 70 -16.64 3.40 8.59
C GLU A 70 -15.48 2.40 8.72
N ALA A 71 -14.69 2.20 7.66
CA ALA A 71 -13.57 1.26 7.58
C ALA A 71 -12.37 1.86 6.81
N VAL A 72 -11.26 1.11 6.74
CA VAL A 72 -10.04 1.52 6.01
C VAL A 72 -10.00 0.89 4.62
N ALA A 73 -9.77 -0.42 4.53
CA ALA A 73 -9.75 -1.21 3.29
C ALA A 73 -9.67 -2.72 3.61
N ASN A 74 -10.09 -3.57 2.67
CA ASN A 74 -9.64 -4.95 2.59
C ASN A 74 -8.29 -5.01 1.87
N ILE A 75 -7.30 -5.70 2.45
CA ILE A 75 -5.97 -5.87 1.85
C ILE A 75 -5.81 -7.31 1.42
N ARG A 76 -5.42 -7.55 0.15
CA ARG A 76 -5.13 -8.89 -0.37
C ARG A 76 -3.63 -9.18 -0.44
N SER A 77 -2.84 -8.24 -0.95
CA SER A 77 -1.39 -8.45 -1.09
C SER A 77 -0.62 -7.15 -1.11
N ILE A 78 0.65 -7.23 -0.69
CA ILE A 78 1.69 -6.23 -0.94
C ILE A 78 2.72 -6.90 -1.84
N ARG A 79 3.09 -6.27 -2.94
CA ARG A 79 4.10 -6.78 -3.87
C ARG A 79 5.22 -5.75 -4.03
N LEU A 80 6.45 -6.23 -3.98
CA LEU A 80 7.64 -5.45 -4.26
C LEU A 80 8.20 -5.93 -5.60
N ILE A 81 8.09 -5.09 -6.62
CA ILE A 81 8.54 -5.39 -7.97
C ILE A 81 9.90 -4.73 -8.15
N ARG A 82 10.93 -5.55 -8.38
CA ARG A 82 12.27 -5.04 -8.66
C ARG A 82 12.19 -4.12 -9.87
N VAL A 83 12.71 -2.90 -9.72
CA VAL A 83 12.87 -1.99 -10.83
C VAL A 83 14.35 -2.04 -11.19
N ASP A 84 14.64 -2.43 -12.43
CA ASP A 84 16.00 -2.35 -12.92
C ASP A 84 16.36 -0.87 -13.06
N GLU A 85 17.54 -0.52 -12.56
CA GLU A 85 18.13 0.78 -12.82
C GLU A 85 18.66 0.77 -14.26
N PRO A 86 18.50 1.86 -15.03
CA PRO A 86 19.12 1.97 -16.35
C PRO A 86 20.64 1.87 -16.29
#